data_AF-A0A482NST4-F1
#
_entry.id   AF-A0A482NST4-F1
#
_cell.length_a   1.000
_cell.length_b   1.000
_cell.length_c   1.000
_cell.angle_alpha   90.00
_cell.angle_beta   90.00
_cell.angle_gamma   90.00
#
_symmetry.space_group_name_H-M   'P 1'
#
loop_
_entity.id
_entity.type
_entity.pdbx_description
1 polymer ?
#
loop_
_entity_poly.entity_id
_entity_poly.type
_entity_poly.pdbx_seq_one_letter_code
_entity_poly.pdbx_strand_id
1 'polypeptide(L)'
;MRSKQNQRSLAVLLWDHQDLIPLQENRFSLVINTCCCSLRPEYSQFKRPFRASRIHVAFIKRARVVIFVLTGFLTEEGLFQLELAEVAREVCEERPLVLVACCEVSEKGAREYGFPTTIQCSGYSATDLQAVAVLLTSERRTTEATPTTGNSDSPPTWSLLKWDYDRDLPETHALWEACLPSKFYLNRSTLGSRLKRDGYAMHYLVREPHKGEAIGFCATFTTFTDSSGDRLIGSIAAIIVHKDFRGQGVGRFLHDEVASNLKKIRGVGIIQLGSTFPRLLYGLPVPETDTEWFEKRGWNMKESTPGNGRRVLDWLLRFADHPVPDLASAGLTFRPCQTADYQKVVEMANKESQKRYRFGWYDQYAKTMDTCYVNDIVVGLEGENLVAAAITYFPNNGSPCGADIPWPASIGQGIGGVSCICIKDEDPDMVNRRDSVATRLLLACGQTLSERGMVGMFVDGSRSDENVLQSLGRRGLALPCPFRPESSPLELSYYPSVMCYFDQTRWACGYWRWGHFRQQCNKEYRMGETCGLKLVYETRTERDVCKLCHDTEKKQRRYDKMYRDVQRWQREGNRNATIERTCAEMQEVLGQIYRMREEHDHRLQSLGQVSLN
;
A
#
# COMPACT_ATOMS: atom_id res chain seq x y z
N MET A 1 46.69 -3.55 -61.95
CA MET A 1 47.13 -4.90 -61.54
C MET A 1 46.38 -5.30 -60.27
N ARG A 2 46.24 -6.61 -59.98
CA ARG A 2 45.28 -7.16 -59.00
C ARG A 2 45.45 -6.60 -57.58
N SER A 3 44.35 -6.21 -56.94
CA SER A 3 44.31 -5.91 -55.50
C SER A 3 44.38 -7.20 -54.68
N LYS A 4 45.07 -7.15 -53.53
CA LYS A 4 44.99 -8.19 -52.50
C LYS A 4 43.71 -7.98 -51.68
N GLN A 5 42.70 -8.81 -51.89
CA GLN A 5 41.54 -8.88 -51.00
C GLN A 5 41.95 -9.57 -49.69
N ASN A 6 41.99 -8.83 -48.59
CA ASN A 6 42.12 -9.40 -47.25
C ASN A 6 40.83 -10.18 -46.93
N GLN A 7 40.96 -11.48 -46.67
CA GLN A 7 39.85 -12.33 -46.23
C GLN A 7 39.35 -11.87 -44.86
N ARG A 8 38.09 -11.42 -44.78
CA ARG A 8 37.37 -11.21 -43.52
C ARG A 8 36.61 -12.49 -43.18
N SER A 9 36.78 -13.00 -41.96
CA SER A 9 36.13 -14.23 -41.50
C SER A 9 34.77 -13.91 -40.85
N LEU A 10 33.74 -14.69 -41.16
CA LEU A 10 32.34 -14.48 -40.74
C LEU A 10 31.94 -15.39 -39.58
N ALA A 11 31.38 -14.82 -38.51
CA ALA A 11 30.61 -15.60 -37.53
C ALA A 11 29.31 -16.12 -38.18
N VAL A 12 28.81 -17.28 -37.72
CA VAL A 12 27.66 -17.97 -38.33
C VAL A 12 26.65 -18.35 -37.26
N LEU A 13 25.41 -17.87 -37.41
CA LEU A 13 24.23 -18.49 -36.79
C LEU A 13 23.71 -19.62 -37.69
N LEU A 14 23.21 -20.68 -37.07
CA LEU A 14 22.44 -21.73 -37.73
C LEU A 14 20.99 -21.64 -37.24
N TRP A 15 20.17 -20.92 -38.00
CA TRP A 15 18.71 -21.00 -37.95
C TRP A 15 18.28 -21.78 -39.19
N ASP A 16 17.41 -22.79 -39.04
CA ASP A 16 17.07 -23.65 -40.18
C ASP A 16 16.19 -22.90 -41.19
N HIS A 17 16.62 -22.92 -42.46
CA HIS A 17 15.91 -22.45 -43.64
C HIS A 17 15.17 -21.09 -43.60
N GLN A 18 15.85 -19.98 -43.27
CA GLN A 18 15.83 -18.73 -44.09
C GLN A 18 16.79 -17.64 -43.54
N ASP A 19 17.49 -16.97 -44.46
CA ASP A 19 18.33 -15.77 -44.35
C ASP A 19 19.39 -15.65 -43.23
N LEU A 20 20.66 -15.61 -43.66
CA LEU A 20 21.84 -15.34 -42.84
C LEU A 20 21.90 -13.85 -42.42
N ILE A 21 21.54 -13.54 -41.17
CA ILE A 21 21.71 -12.19 -40.60
C ILE A 21 23.13 -12.02 -40.01
N PRO A 22 23.95 -11.07 -40.49
CA PRO A 22 25.28 -10.84 -39.94
C PRO A 22 25.22 -10.02 -38.65
N LEU A 23 25.61 -10.62 -37.51
CA LEU A 23 25.96 -9.86 -36.30
C LEU A 23 27.35 -9.23 -36.49
N GLN A 24 27.50 -7.94 -36.17
CA GLN A 24 28.79 -7.26 -36.25
C GLN A 24 29.69 -7.54 -35.03
N GLU A 25 31.00 -7.51 -35.32
CA GLU A 25 32.14 -7.47 -34.39
C GLU A 25 32.59 -8.75 -33.64
N ASN A 26 33.60 -9.40 -34.25
CA ASN A 26 34.84 -9.87 -33.61
C ASN A 26 34.85 -10.98 -32.54
N ARG A 27 33.74 -11.66 -32.21
CA ARG A 27 33.80 -12.92 -31.45
C ARG A 27 32.99 -14.03 -32.14
N PHE A 28 33.65 -15.15 -32.47
CA PHE A 28 33.02 -16.34 -33.07
C PHE A 28 32.22 -17.11 -32.00
N SER A 29 31.01 -16.64 -31.73
CA SER A 29 30.01 -17.33 -30.91
C SER A 29 29.02 -18.07 -31.81
N LEU A 30 28.88 -19.38 -31.64
CA LEU A 30 27.85 -20.17 -32.31
C LEU A 30 26.64 -20.32 -31.39
N VAL A 31 25.48 -19.81 -31.82
CA VAL A 31 24.20 -20.04 -31.15
C VAL A 31 23.48 -21.19 -31.85
N ILE A 32 23.11 -22.22 -31.09
CA ILE A 32 22.29 -23.34 -31.57
C ILE A 32 20.92 -23.23 -30.92
N ASN A 33 19.88 -23.08 -31.73
CA ASN A 33 18.49 -23.12 -31.32
C ASN A 33 17.72 -24.02 -32.29
N THR A 34 17.14 -25.12 -31.81
CA THR A 34 16.28 -26.00 -32.59
C THR A 34 14.87 -25.97 -32.02
N CYS A 35 14.19 -24.84 -32.20
CA CYS A 35 12.75 -24.77 -32.07
C CYS A 35 12.11 -25.14 -33.42
N CYS A 36 11.26 -26.16 -33.43
CA CYS A 36 10.54 -26.58 -34.62
C CYS A 36 9.41 -25.59 -34.91
N CYS A 37 9.60 -24.72 -35.91
CA CYS A 37 8.53 -23.86 -36.41
C CYS A 37 7.33 -24.71 -36.88
N SER A 38 6.24 -24.66 -36.12
CA SER A 38 4.93 -25.21 -36.50
C SER A 38 4.25 -24.35 -37.60
N LEU A 39 4.94 -24.21 -38.75
CA LEU A 39 4.56 -23.33 -39.86
C LEU A 39 4.60 -24.04 -41.22
N ARG A 40 3.95 -25.22 -41.31
CA ARG A 40 3.16 -25.73 -42.46
C ARG A 40 2.76 -27.20 -42.22
N PRO A 41 1.48 -27.60 -42.38
CA PRO A 41 1.04 -29.00 -42.20
C PRO A 41 1.63 -30.01 -43.19
N GLU A 42 2.17 -29.52 -44.32
CA GLU A 42 2.51 -30.30 -45.52
C GLU A 42 3.78 -31.16 -45.39
N TYR A 43 4.62 -30.93 -44.37
CA TYR A 43 5.89 -31.66 -44.17
C TYR A 43 5.82 -32.80 -43.14
N SER A 44 4.62 -33.14 -42.67
CA SER A 44 4.36 -34.16 -41.62
C SER A 44 4.77 -35.62 -41.99
N GLN A 45 5.22 -35.89 -43.21
CA GLN A 45 5.63 -37.23 -43.66
C GLN A 45 7.11 -37.58 -43.42
N PHE A 46 8.00 -36.63 -43.08
CA PHE A 46 9.42 -36.92 -42.85
C PHE A 46 9.77 -37.25 -41.39
N LYS A 47 9.29 -38.40 -40.91
CA LYS A 47 9.84 -39.03 -39.69
C LYS A 47 11.24 -39.60 -39.95
N ARG A 48 12.27 -38.74 -39.89
CA ARG A 48 13.67 -39.17 -39.72
C ARG A 48 14.27 -38.41 -38.54
N PRO A 49 15.00 -39.07 -37.62
CA PRO A 49 15.68 -38.37 -36.53
C PRO A 49 16.71 -37.42 -37.11
N PHE A 50 16.61 -36.15 -36.75
CA PHE A 50 17.48 -35.08 -37.23
C PHE A 50 18.84 -35.16 -36.52
N ARG A 51 19.67 -36.13 -36.94
CA ARG A 51 21.07 -36.20 -36.51
C ARG A 51 21.78 -34.89 -36.87
N ALA A 52 22.51 -34.32 -35.92
CA ALA A 52 23.35 -33.14 -36.13
C ALA A 52 24.13 -33.27 -37.45
N SER A 53 23.77 -32.48 -38.45
CA SER A 53 24.36 -32.63 -39.78
C SER A 53 25.87 -32.35 -39.72
N ARG A 54 26.66 -32.93 -40.64
CA ARG A 54 28.12 -32.69 -40.73
C ARG A 54 28.49 -31.20 -40.76
N ILE A 55 27.55 -30.34 -41.16
CA ILE A 55 27.66 -28.89 -41.20
C ILE A 55 27.69 -28.31 -39.77
N HIS A 56 26.76 -28.70 -38.88
CA HIS A 56 26.75 -28.25 -37.47
C HIS A 56 28.06 -28.59 -36.77
N VAL A 57 28.53 -29.84 -36.91
CA VAL A 57 29.80 -30.31 -36.34
C VAL A 57 30.99 -29.47 -36.83
N ALA A 58 31.01 -29.10 -38.12
CA ALA A 58 32.06 -28.26 -38.69
C ALA A 58 32.03 -26.82 -38.17
N PHE A 59 30.87 -26.27 -37.83
CA PHE A 59 30.75 -24.95 -37.21
C PHE A 59 31.09 -24.95 -35.72
N ILE A 60 30.64 -25.96 -34.96
CA ILE A 60 31.01 -26.13 -33.54
C ILE A 60 32.54 -26.19 -33.40
N LYS A 61 33.22 -26.98 -34.25
CA LYS A 61 34.70 -27.07 -34.29
C LYS A 61 35.43 -25.78 -34.71
N ARG A 62 34.73 -24.76 -35.20
CA ARG A 62 35.29 -23.45 -35.58
C ARG A 62 34.91 -22.32 -34.60
N ALA A 63 33.97 -22.56 -33.69
CA ALA A 63 33.52 -21.58 -32.72
C ALA A 63 34.58 -21.38 -31.61
N ARG A 64 34.69 -20.14 -31.10
CA ARG A 64 35.51 -19.83 -29.91
C ARG A 64 34.74 -20.00 -28.61
N VAL A 65 33.42 -19.80 -28.68
CA VAL A 65 32.45 -20.05 -27.60
C VAL A 65 31.22 -20.66 -28.27
N VAL A 66 30.63 -21.68 -27.64
CA VAL A 66 29.36 -22.27 -28.07
C VAL A 66 28.30 -21.94 -27.04
N ILE A 67 27.19 -21.36 -27.50
CA ILE A 67 26.03 -21.03 -26.69
C ILE A 67 24.88 -21.94 -27.15
N PHE A 68 24.53 -22.91 -26.32
CA PHE A 68 23.42 -23.82 -26.59
C PHE A 68 22.15 -23.28 -25.94
N VAL A 69 21.08 -23.06 -26.70
CA VAL A 69 19.81 -22.54 -26.18
C VAL A 69 18.81 -23.69 -26.07
N LEU A 70 18.32 -23.91 -24.86
CA LEU A 70 17.32 -24.93 -24.53
C LEU A 70 15.98 -24.24 -24.25
N THR A 71 14.95 -24.50 -25.06
CA THR A 71 13.61 -23.89 -24.93
C THR A 71 12.60 -24.77 -24.20
N GLY A 72 12.90 -26.05 -23.99
CA GLY A 72 12.12 -26.97 -23.16
C GLY A 72 12.99 -28.09 -22.58
N PHE A 73 12.64 -28.60 -21.40
CA PHE A 73 13.42 -29.63 -20.70
C PHE A 73 12.72 -31.00 -20.63
N LEU A 74 11.39 -31.01 -20.44
CA LEU A 74 10.56 -32.22 -20.32
C LEU A 74 9.53 -32.38 -21.45
N THR A 75 9.62 -31.57 -22.52
CA THR A 75 8.80 -31.71 -23.73
C THR A 75 9.47 -32.66 -24.72
N GLU A 76 8.73 -33.24 -25.68
CA GLU A 76 9.34 -34.04 -26.76
C GLU A 76 10.39 -33.23 -27.56
N GLU A 77 10.12 -31.94 -27.78
CA GLU A 77 11.07 -30.99 -28.38
C GLU A 77 12.31 -30.75 -27.50
N GLY A 78 12.14 -30.73 -26.17
CA GLY A 78 13.22 -30.60 -25.20
C GLY A 78 14.12 -31.83 -25.15
N LEU A 79 13.56 -33.04 -25.19
CA LEU A 79 14.33 -34.28 -25.27
C LEU A 79 15.19 -34.31 -26.55
N PHE A 80 14.65 -33.85 -27.68
CA PHE A 80 15.43 -33.71 -28.91
C PHE A 80 16.54 -32.66 -28.81
N GLN A 81 16.28 -31.52 -28.16
CA GLN A 81 17.33 -30.52 -27.87
C GLN A 81 18.42 -31.09 -26.96
N LEU A 82 18.09 -31.94 -25.99
CA LEU A 82 19.06 -32.58 -25.10
C LEU A 82 19.95 -33.60 -25.83
N GLU A 83 19.44 -34.36 -26.80
CA GLU A 83 20.28 -35.18 -27.69
C GLU A 83 21.30 -34.32 -28.48
N LEU A 84 20.86 -33.17 -29.00
CA LEU A 84 21.74 -32.24 -29.72
C LEU A 84 22.74 -31.54 -28.79
N ALA A 85 22.35 -31.27 -27.54
CA ALA A 85 23.19 -30.72 -26.49
C ALA A 85 24.34 -31.66 -26.13
N GLU A 86 24.08 -32.98 -26.06
CA GLU A 86 25.11 -34.00 -25.87
C GLU A 86 26.10 -34.05 -27.04
N VAL A 87 25.61 -34.06 -28.29
CA VAL A 87 26.49 -34.00 -29.47
C VAL A 87 27.29 -32.69 -29.50
N ALA A 88 26.69 -31.57 -29.10
CA ALA A 88 27.41 -30.30 -28.98
C ALA A 88 28.53 -30.39 -27.95
N ARG A 89 28.27 -30.98 -26.77
CA ARG A 89 29.26 -31.24 -25.70
C ARG A 89 30.43 -32.09 -26.19
N GLU A 90 30.17 -33.23 -26.84
CA GLU A 90 31.23 -34.09 -27.39
C GLU A 90 32.10 -33.38 -28.44
N VAL A 91 31.49 -32.53 -29.28
CA VAL A 91 32.19 -31.81 -30.36
C VAL A 91 32.84 -30.51 -29.87
N CYS A 92 32.47 -30.00 -28.68
CA CYS A 92 33.02 -28.77 -28.11
C CYS A 92 34.45 -28.96 -27.59
N GLU A 93 34.85 -30.19 -27.23
CA GLU A 93 36.18 -30.47 -26.65
C GLU A 93 36.44 -29.52 -25.45
N GLU A 94 37.63 -28.92 -25.34
CA GLU A 94 38.00 -27.96 -24.28
C GLU A 94 37.45 -26.52 -24.50
N ARG A 95 36.57 -26.29 -25.48
CA ARG A 95 36.07 -24.94 -25.80
C ARG A 95 34.93 -24.52 -24.85
N PRO A 96 34.85 -23.24 -24.42
CA PRO A 96 33.78 -22.75 -23.57
C PRO A 96 32.38 -23.04 -24.15
N LEU A 97 31.61 -23.84 -23.41
CA LEU A 97 30.25 -24.25 -23.73
C LEU A 97 29.30 -23.71 -22.65
N VAL A 98 28.35 -22.88 -23.06
CA VAL A 98 27.35 -22.27 -22.17
C VAL A 98 25.96 -22.77 -22.54
N LEU A 99 25.23 -23.28 -21.56
CA LEU A 99 23.80 -23.59 -21.67
C LEU A 99 22.99 -22.34 -21.29
N VAL A 100 22.08 -21.93 -22.17
CA VAL A 100 21.03 -20.95 -21.87
C VAL A 100 19.70 -21.68 -21.82
N ALA A 101 19.18 -21.91 -20.61
CA ALA A 101 17.90 -22.56 -20.38
C ALA A 101 16.78 -21.51 -20.31
N CYS A 102 15.98 -21.41 -21.38
CA CYS A 102 14.79 -20.58 -21.49
C CYS A 102 13.53 -21.27 -20.90
N CYS A 103 13.72 -22.17 -19.95
CA CYS A 103 12.70 -23.02 -19.34
C CYS A 103 13.13 -23.45 -17.91
N GLU A 104 12.23 -24.08 -17.15
CA GLU A 104 12.61 -24.65 -15.86
C GLU A 104 13.50 -25.88 -16.02
N VAL A 105 14.72 -25.78 -15.50
CA VAL A 105 15.68 -26.88 -15.38
C VAL A 105 16.10 -26.98 -13.91
N SER A 106 15.98 -28.16 -13.31
CA SER A 106 16.47 -28.35 -11.93
C SER A 106 18.00 -28.34 -11.89
N GLU A 107 18.61 -27.88 -10.79
CA GLU A 107 20.08 -27.91 -10.64
C GLU A 107 20.67 -29.31 -10.86
N LYS A 108 19.96 -30.35 -10.41
CA LYS A 108 20.36 -31.74 -10.60
C LYS A 108 20.35 -32.11 -12.09
N GLY A 109 19.28 -31.74 -12.80
CA GLY A 109 19.17 -31.93 -14.25
C GLY A 109 20.26 -31.19 -15.01
N ALA A 110 20.50 -29.91 -14.72
CA ALA A 110 21.55 -29.13 -15.39
C ALA A 110 22.96 -29.74 -15.21
N ARG A 111 23.25 -30.30 -14.04
CA ARG A 111 24.52 -31.00 -13.77
C ARG A 111 24.65 -32.35 -14.48
N GLU A 112 23.53 -33.05 -14.69
CA GLU A 112 23.50 -34.37 -15.34
C GLU A 112 23.93 -34.32 -16.81
N TYR A 113 23.66 -33.21 -17.52
CA TYR A 113 24.10 -33.00 -18.91
C TYR A 113 25.53 -32.43 -19.06
N GLY A 114 26.28 -32.25 -17.96
CA GLY A 114 27.71 -31.92 -18.01
C GLY A 114 28.07 -30.56 -18.58
N PHE A 115 27.16 -29.58 -18.55
CA PHE A 115 27.44 -28.20 -18.96
C PHE A 115 28.22 -27.44 -17.87
N PRO A 116 29.41 -26.87 -18.17
CA PRO A 116 30.24 -26.20 -17.15
C PRO A 116 29.70 -24.81 -16.75
N THR A 117 28.90 -24.19 -17.61
CA THR A 117 28.26 -22.89 -17.36
C THR A 117 26.81 -22.94 -17.81
N THR A 118 25.88 -22.68 -16.90
CA THR A 118 24.44 -22.64 -17.19
C THR A 118 23.86 -21.30 -16.76
N ILE A 119 23.09 -20.66 -17.64
CA ILE A 119 22.30 -19.47 -17.38
C ILE A 119 20.83 -19.86 -17.58
N GLN A 120 19.98 -19.59 -16.60
CA GLN A 120 18.55 -19.86 -16.68
C GLN A 120 17.78 -18.53 -16.77
N CYS A 121 16.75 -18.49 -17.62
CA CYS A 121 15.82 -17.37 -17.72
C CYS A 121 14.36 -17.86 -17.78
N SER A 122 13.43 -16.97 -17.45
CA SER A 122 11.99 -17.24 -17.30
C SER A 122 11.29 -17.76 -18.56
N GLY A 123 11.90 -17.51 -19.73
CA GLY A 123 11.35 -17.83 -21.04
C GLY A 123 12.30 -17.36 -22.13
N TYR A 124 11.83 -17.46 -23.38
CA TYR A 124 12.54 -17.00 -24.58
C TYR A 124 12.05 -15.62 -25.06
N SER A 125 11.48 -14.79 -24.18
CA SER A 125 11.04 -13.45 -24.58
C SER A 125 12.23 -12.56 -24.96
N ALA A 126 12.00 -11.54 -25.80
CA ALA A 126 13.06 -10.62 -26.20
C ALA A 126 13.73 -9.95 -24.98
N THR A 127 12.96 -9.62 -23.93
CA THR A 127 13.45 -9.05 -22.68
C THR A 127 14.34 -10.03 -21.90
N ASP A 128 13.92 -11.29 -21.79
CA ASP A 128 14.69 -12.34 -21.10
C ASP A 128 16.02 -12.60 -21.82
N LEU A 129 15.97 -12.77 -23.14
CA LEU A 129 17.16 -13.02 -23.97
C LEU A 129 18.11 -11.81 -23.99
N GLN A 130 17.59 -10.57 -23.94
CA GLN A 130 18.41 -9.37 -23.80
C GLN A 130 19.13 -9.34 -22.44
N ALA A 131 18.48 -9.75 -21.35
CA ALA A 131 19.11 -9.86 -20.03
C ALA A 131 20.22 -10.93 -20.01
N VAL A 132 19.99 -12.08 -20.64
CA VAL A 132 21.01 -13.13 -20.83
C VAL A 132 22.18 -12.62 -21.67
N ALA A 133 21.91 -11.91 -22.77
CA ALA A 133 22.95 -11.33 -23.61
C ALA A 133 23.81 -10.31 -22.84
N VAL A 134 23.20 -9.47 -22.00
CA VAL A 134 23.93 -8.55 -21.10
C VAL A 134 24.80 -9.33 -20.10
N LEU A 135 24.30 -10.41 -19.49
CA LEU A 135 25.11 -11.25 -18.59
C LEU A 135 26.31 -11.88 -19.29
N LEU A 136 26.14 -12.36 -20.53
CA LEU A 136 27.19 -12.98 -21.34
C LEU A 136 28.25 -11.99 -21.87
N THR A 137 27.91 -10.70 -21.95
CA THR A 137 28.77 -9.67 -22.58
C THR A 137 29.32 -8.63 -21.60
N SER A 138 28.77 -8.55 -20.38
CA SER A 138 29.21 -7.58 -19.38
C SER A 138 30.60 -7.88 -18.83
N GLU A 139 31.56 -6.98 -19.10
CA GLU A 139 32.82 -6.94 -18.37
C GLU A 139 32.58 -6.48 -16.93
N ARG A 140 32.22 -7.43 -16.04
CA ARG A 140 32.30 -7.18 -14.60
C ARG A 140 33.76 -6.91 -14.23
N ARG A 141 34.08 -5.65 -13.96
CA ARG A 141 35.31 -5.29 -13.23
C ARG A 141 35.26 -5.95 -11.86
N THR A 142 35.91 -7.09 -11.72
CA THR A 142 36.37 -7.60 -10.43
C THR A 142 37.40 -6.62 -9.88
N THR A 143 36.94 -5.67 -9.06
CA THR A 143 37.79 -5.05 -8.03
C THR A 143 38.42 -6.19 -7.22
N GLU A 144 39.73 -6.13 -7.05
CA GLU A 144 40.58 -7.23 -6.58
C GLU A 144 40.02 -7.90 -5.31
N ALA A 145 39.36 -9.04 -5.50
CA ALA A 145 39.13 -10.01 -4.45
C ALA A 145 40.28 -11.01 -4.52
N THR A 146 41.15 -10.98 -3.50
CA THR A 146 42.18 -11.99 -3.28
C THR A 146 41.54 -13.39 -3.37
N PRO A 147 42.14 -14.38 -4.06
CA PRO A 147 41.53 -15.68 -4.26
C PRO A 147 41.57 -16.50 -2.96
N THR A 148 40.65 -16.22 -2.04
CA THR A 148 40.33 -17.15 -0.95
C THR A 148 39.64 -18.35 -1.58
N THR A 149 40.24 -19.52 -1.46
CA THR A 149 39.62 -20.80 -1.79
C THR A 149 38.45 -21.07 -0.83
N GLY A 150 37.29 -20.51 -1.16
CA GLY A 150 35.99 -20.78 -0.55
C GLY A 150 35.07 -21.42 -1.59
N ASN A 151 34.22 -22.33 -1.14
CA ASN A 151 33.25 -22.99 -2.02
C ASN A 151 32.28 -21.97 -2.63
N SER A 152 31.60 -22.39 -3.70
CA SER A 152 30.45 -21.72 -4.32
C SER A 152 29.43 -21.20 -3.30
N ASP A 153 29.61 -19.97 -2.81
CA ASP A 153 28.62 -19.28 -1.98
C ASP A 153 27.43 -18.92 -2.86
N SER A 154 26.30 -19.56 -2.58
CA SER A 154 25.02 -19.16 -3.15
C SER A 154 24.71 -17.71 -2.73
N PRO A 155 23.99 -16.93 -3.57
CA PRO A 155 23.60 -15.57 -3.20
C PRO A 155 22.88 -15.58 -1.85
N PRO A 156 23.18 -14.64 -0.93
CA PRO A 156 22.73 -14.71 0.46
C PRO A 156 21.21 -14.76 0.55
N THR A 157 20.70 -15.87 1.09
CA THR A 157 19.26 -16.06 1.34
C THR A 157 18.84 -15.23 2.55
N TRP A 158 18.20 -14.09 2.29
CA TRP A 158 17.66 -13.23 3.33
C TRP A 158 16.46 -13.89 4.04
N SER A 159 16.33 -13.66 5.34
CA SER A 159 15.17 -14.10 6.13
C SER A 159 14.32 -12.90 6.56
N LEU A 160 12.99 -13.05 6.48
CA LEU A 160 12.04 -12.03 6.90
C LEU A 160 11.57 -12.31 8.33
N LEU A 161 11.91 -11.43 9.26
CA LEU A 161 11.54 -11.53 10.66
C LEU A 161 10.39 -10.57 10.98
N LYS A 162 9.45 -11.00 11.82
CA LYS A 162 8.47 -10.10 12.43
C LYS A 162 9.16 -9.25 13.48
N TRP A 163 8.97 -7.93 13.37
CA TRP A 163 9.49 -6.97 14.33
C TRP A 163 8.79 -7.10 15.69
N ASP A 164 9.57 -7.02 16.76
CA ASP A 164 9.11 -7.03 18.14
C ASP A 164 9.52 -5.72 18.82
N TYR A 165 8.59 -5.10 19.56
CA TYR A 165 8.81 -3.78 20.16
C TYR A 165 9.92 -3.80 21.21
N ASP A 166 9.90 -4.78 22.12
CA ASP A 166 10.77 -4.80 23.29
C ASP A 166 12.19 -5.28 22.93
N ARG A 167 12.29 -6.19 21.95
CA ARG A 167 13.57 -6.69 21.42
C ARG A 167 14.21 -5.75 20.40
N ASP A 168 13.47 -5.33 19.37
CA ASP A 168 14.08 -4.80 18.14
C ASP A 168 14.11 -3.26 18.04
N LEU A 169 13.38 -2.53 18.89
CA LEU A 169 13.34 -1.06 18.86
C LEU A 169 14.74 -0.39 18.96
N PRO A 170 15.70 -0.84 19.79
CA PRO A 170 17.02 -0.22 19.88
C PRO A 170 17.80 -0.29 18.57
N GLU A 171 17.83 -1.45 17.92
CA GLU A 171 18.49 -1.65 16.62
C GLU A 171 17.75 -0.94 15.49
N THR A 172 16.42 -0.95 15.52
CA THR A 172 15.58 -0.24 14.54
C THR A 172 15.83 1.26 14.57
N HIS A 173 15.99 1.84 15.76
CA HIS A 173 16.34 3.25 15.94
C HIS A 173 17.76 3.56 15.42
N ALA A 174 18.74 2.70 15.73
CA ALA A 174 20.10 2.87 15.22
C ALA A 174 20.14 2.78 13.68
N LEU A 175 19.40 1.83 13.09
CA LEU A 175 19.29 1.68 11.63
C LEU A 175 18.57 2.87 10.98
N TRP A 176 17.54 3.43 11.63
CA TRP A 176 16.84 4.65 11.20
C TRP A 176 17.80 5.84 11.11
N GLU A 177 18.56 6.12 12.18
CA GLU A 177 19.55 7.20 12.21
C GLU A 177 20.71 6.95 11.23
N ALA A 178 21.14 5.70 11.03
CA ALA A 178 22.19 5.36 10.06
C ALA A 178 21.75 5.45 8.59
N CYS A 179 20.45 5.38 8.29
CA CYS A 179 19.93 5.33 6.92
C CYS A 179 19.33 6.64 6.41
N LEU A 180 18.78 7.48 7.28
CA LEU A 180 18.05 8.70 6.92
C LEU A 180 18.85 9.97 7.27
N PRO A 181 18.62 11.12 6.62
CA PRO A 181 19.19 12.39 7.06
C PRO A 181 18.70 12.81 8.45
N SER A 182 19.52 13.60 9.14
CA SER A 182 19.25 14.13 10.49
C SER A 182 17.92 14.88 10.64
N LYS A 183 17.40 15.48 9.55
CA LYS A 183 16.08 16.14 9.53
C LYS A 183 14.89 15.19 9.83
N PHE A 184 15.11 13.87 9.71
CA PHE A 184 14.11 12.83 10.03
C PHE A 184 14.44 12.05 11.31
N TYR A 185 15.43 12.48 12.09
CA TYR A 185 15.74 11.82 13.36
C TYR A 185 14.60 12.03 14.35
N LEU A 186 14.19 10.93 14.99
CA LEU A 186 13.22 10.89 16.07
C LEU A 186 13.90 10.17 17.22
N ASN A 187 13.81 10.69 18.44
CA ASN A 187 14.32 9.95 19.59
C ASN A 187 13.59 8.59 19.73
N ARG A 188 14.27 7.62 20.34
CA ARG A 188 13.79 6.23 20.45
C ARG A 188 12.38 6.08 21.04
N SER A 189 12.00 6.91 22.01
CA SER A 189 10.67 6.86 22.62
C SER A 189 9.58 7.39 21.66
N THR A 190 9.85 8.51 20.98
CA THR A 190 8.97 9.05 19.95
C THR A 190 8.83 8.08 18.78
N LEU A 191 9.92 7.51 18.25
CA LEU A 191 9.87 6.50 17.19
C LEU A 191 9.07 5.27 17.65
N GLY A 192 9.40 4.71 18.82
CA GLY A 192 8.74 3.53 19.38
C GLY A 192 7.23 3.72 19.55
N SER A 193 6.77 4.86 20.07
CA SER A 193 5.34 5.16 20.24
C SER A 193 4.56 5.40 18.93
N ARG A 194 5.26 5.65 17.81
CA ARG A 194 4.64 5.66 16.47
C ARG A 194 4.59 4.26 15.85
N LEU A 195 5.61 3.42 16.10
CA LEU A 195 5.67 2.03 15.61
C LEU A 195 4.72 1.09 16.37
N LYS A 196 4.62 1.20 17.70
CA LYS A 196 3.75 0.34 18.54
C LYS A 196 2.27 0.72 18.39
N ARG A 197 1.58 0.11 17.43
CA ARG A 197 0.12 0.27 17.22
C ARG A 197 -0.60 -1.07 17.11
N ASP A 198 -1.20 -1.49 18.22
CA ASP A 198 -1.92 -2.74 18.35
C ASP A 198 -3.03 -2.85 17.29
N GLY A 199 -3.12 -4.00 16.61
CA GLY A 199 -4.10 -4.28 15.56
C GLY A 199 -3.82 -3.63 14.19
N TYR A 200 -2.96 -2.62 14.11
CA TYR A 200 -2.71 -1.85 12.87
C TYR A 200 -1.26 -1.93 12.37
N ALA A 201 -0.27 -2.15 13.23
CA ALA A 201 1.15 -2.23 12.85
C ALA A 201 1.63 -3.66 12.61
N MET A 202 2.30 -3.91 11.48
CA MET A 202 2.97 -5.18 11.17
C MET A 202 4.34 -4.91 10.54
N HIS A 203 5.33 -4.63 11.38
CA HIS A 203 6.67 -4.26 10.89
C HIS A 203 7.56 -5.49 10.71
N TYR A 204 8.58 -5.36 9.85
CA TYR A 204 9.45 -6.46 9.47
C TYR A 204 10.93 -6.05 9.47
N LEU A 205 11.79 -7.04 9.70
CA LEU A 205 13.24 -6.92 9.73
C LEU A 205 13.91 -7.95 8.82
N VAL A 206 15.10 -7.60 8.35
CA VAL A 206 16.12 -8.52 7.85
C VAL A 206 17.35 -8.38 8.74
N ARG A 207 17.87 -9.49 9.23
CA ARG A 207 19.12 -9.57 9.99
C ARG A 207 20.22 -10.19 9.13
N GLU A 208 21.47 -9.78 9.35
CA GLU A 208 22.64 -10.35 8.68
C GLU A 208 22.83 -11.81 9.15
N PRO A 209 23.03 -12.80 8.25
CA PRO A 209 22.98 -14.23 8.60
C PRO A 209 24.02 -14.73 9.63
N HIS A 210 25.17 -14.07 9.77
CA HIS A 210 26.30 -14.54 10.57
C HIS A 210 26.40 -13.84 11.94
N LYS A 211 26.21 -12.53 11.94
CA LYS A 211 26.27 -11.65 13.12
C LYS A 211 24.91 -11.43 13.78
N GLY A 212 23.82 -11.59 13.02
CA GLY A 212 22.46 -11.33 13.49
C GLY A 212 22.07 -9.84 13.59
N GLU A 213 22.93 -8.91 13.18
CA GLU A 213 22.67 -7.46 13.23
C GLU A 213 21.50 -7.07 12.30
N ALA A 214 20.62 -6.14 12.73
CA ALA A 214 19.55 -5.62 11.87
C ALA A 214 20.09 -4.77 10.70
N ILE A 215 19.90 -5.26 9.47
CA ILE A 215 20.43 -4.62 8.23
C ILE A 215 19.34 -4.04 7.33
N GLY A 216 18.08 -4.44 7.52
CA GLY A 216 16.94 -3.90 6.79
C GLY A 216 15.70 -3.84 7.66
N PHE A 217 14.92 -2.77 7.56
CA PHE A 217 13.69 -2.57 8.32
C PHE A 217 12.57 -2.01 7.43
N CYS A 218 11.35 -2.52 7.60
CA CYS A 218 10.17 -2.06 6.91
C CYS A 218 9.03 -1.79 7.90
N ALA A 219 8.67 -0.52 8.06
CA ALA A 219 7.49 -0.11 8.83
C ALA A 219 6.23 -0.24 7.97
N THR A 220 5.19 -0.85 8.52
CA THR A 220 3.88 -0.94 7.85
C THR A 220 2.72 -0.69 8.80
N PHE A 221 1.64 -0.12 8.25
CA PHE A 221 0.38 0.09 8.94
C PHE A 221 -0.81 -0.28 8.05
N THR A 222 -1.93 -0.69 8.65
CA THR A 222 -3.24 -0.70 8.02
C THR A 222 -4.11 0.43 8.57
N THR A 223 -4.91 1.09 7.73
CA THR A 223 -5.85 2.15 8.13
C THR A 223 -7.16 2.03 7.38
N PHE A 224 -8.30 2.31 8.03
CA PHE A 224 -9.60 2.32 7.36
C PHE A 224 -9.71 3.46 6.34
N THR A 225 -10.47 3.21 5.26
CA THR A 225 -10.67 4.18 4.17
C THR A 225 -11.88 5.09 4.35
N ASP A 226 -12.85 4.64 5.12
CA ASP A 226 -14.16 5.25 5.29
C ASP A 226 -14.89 4.64 6.51
N SER A 227 -16.08 5.16 6.80
CA SER A 227 -16.91 4.75 7.94
C SER A 227 -17.48 3.31 7.87
N SER A 228 -17.23 2.54 6.80
CA SER A 228 -17.76 1.17 6.69
C SER A 228 -17.03 0.16 7.59
N GLY A 229 -15.76 0.40 7.92
CA GLY A 229 -14.94 -0.54 8.69
C GLY A 229 -14.51 -1.82 7.95
N ASP A 230 -14.92 -2.01 6.68
CA ASP A 230 -14.60 -3.21 5.89
C ASP A 230 -13.45 -3.02 4.89
N ARG A 231 -12.97 -1.78 4.71
CA ARG A 231 -11.98 -1.39 3.70
C ARG A 231 -10.75 -0.74 4.32
N LEU A 232 -9.59 -1.23 3.92
CA LEU A 232 -8.27 -0.84 4.43
C LEU A 232 -7.35 -0.36 3.30
N ILE A 233 -6.43 0.54 3.68
CA ILE A 233 -5.19 0.81 2.96
C ILE A 233 -4.04 0.12 3.71
N GLY A 234 -3.22 -0.65 2.98
CA GLY A 234 -1.92 -1.11 3.46
C GLY A 234 -0.85 -0.04 3.19
N SER A 235 -0.06 0.33 4.20
CA SER A 235 0.95 1.38 4.09
C SER A 235 2.34 0.76 4.23
N ILE A 236 3.23 0.97 3.26
CA ILE A 236 4.68 0.78 3.45
C ILE A 236 5.21 2.15 3.89
N ALA A 237 5.18 2.38 5.21
CA ALA A 237 5.42 3.68 5.83
C ALA A 237 6.88 4.15 5.71
N ALA A 238 7.82 3.20 5.78
CA ALA A 238 9.23 3.40 5.50
C ALA A 238 9.87 2.05 5.17
N ILE A 239 10.83 2.04 4.24
CA ILE A 239 11.74 0.92 4.02
C ILE A 239 13.17 1.45 4.01
N ILE A 240 14.03 0.88 4.86
CA ILE A 240 15.43 1.29 5.02
C ILE A 240 16.35 0.08 4.98
N VAL A 241 17.53 0.26 4.39
CA VAL A 241 18.59 -0.75 4.29
C VAL A 241 19.92 -0.10 4.64
N HIS A 242 20.67 -0.75 5.53
CA HIS A 242 21.98 -0.30 5.97
C HIS A 242 22.91 -0.10 4.77
N LYS A 243 23.66 1.00 4.75
CA LYS A 243 24.43 1.47 3.59
C LYS A 243 25.33 0.38 2.97
N ASP A 244 25.97 -0.43 3.81
CA ASP A 244 26.94 -1.44 3.38
C ASP A 244 26.28 -2.71 2.78
N PHE A 245 24.95 -2.85 2.96
CA PHE A 245 24.14 -3.96 2.41
C PHE A 245 23.23 -3.52 1.25
N ARG A 246 23.37 -2.27 0.78
CA ARG A 246 22.69 -1.79 -0.43
C ARG A 246 23.28 -2.47 -1.67
N GLY A 247 22.46 -2.63 -2.73
CA GLY A 247 22.84 -3.38 -3.93
C GLY A 247 22.80 -4.91 -3.80
N GLN A 248 22.76 -5.47 -2.58
CA GLN A 248 22.79 -6.92 -2.33
C GLN A 248 21.40 -7.60 -2.32
N GLY A 249 20.37 -6.93 -2.85
CA GLY A 249 19.01 -7.48 -2.90
C GLY A 249 18.17 -7.37 -1.62
N VAL A 250 18.76 -7.06 -0.45
CA VAL A 250 18.04 -6.93 0.85
C VAL A 250 16.75 -6.13 0.74
N GLY A 251 16.83 -4.92 0.17
CA GLY A 251 15.66 -4.05 0.00
C GLY A 251 14.63 -4.59 -0.98
N ARG A 252 15.05 -5.35 -2.02
CA ARG A 252 14.13 -6.00 -2.97
C ARG A 252 13.32 -7.05 -2.23
N PHE A 253 14.02 -7.99 -1.58
CA PHE A 253 13.43 -9.05 -0.79
C PHE A 253 12.45 -8.51 0.26
N LEU A 254 12.91 -7.55 1.06
CA LEU A 254 12.11 -6.93 2.12
C LEU A 254 10.86 -6.22 1.57
N HIS A 255 10.97 -5.50 0.46
CA HIS A 255 9.80 -4.88 -0.18
C HIS A 255 8.82 -5.90 -0.75
N ASP A 256 9.32 -6.86 -1.53
CA ASP A 256 8.48 -7.76 -2.32
C ASP A 256 7.69 -8.70 -1.38
N GLU A 257 8.34 -9.22 -0.34
CA GLU A 257 7.69 -10.01 0.72
C GLU A 257 6.68 -9.20 1.54
N VAL A 258 7.03 -7.97 1.94
CA VAL A 258 6.13 -7.15 2.77
C VAL A 258 4.93 -6.64 1.97
N ALA A 259 5.13 -6.23 0.72
CA ALA A 259 4.04 -5.88 -0.19
C ALA A 259 3.14 -7.10 -0.45
N SER A 260 3.72 -8.29 -0.66
CA SER A 260 2.98 -9.56 -0.77
C SER A 260 2.15 -9.85 0.49
N ASN A 261 2.71 -9.61 1.68
CA ASN A 261 2.00 -9.81 2.94
C ASN A 261 0.88 -8.79 3.16
N LEU A 262 1.09 -7.51 2.82
CA LEU A 262 0.04 -6.49 2.86
C LEU A 262 -1.13 -6.83 1.90
N LYS A 263 -0.86 -7.35 0.70
CA LYS A 263 -1.90 -7.80 -0.25
C LYS A 263 -2.76 -8.97 0.27
N LYS A 264 -2.23 -9.78 1.20
CA LYS A 264 -2.94 -10.92 1.81
C LYS A 264 -3.87 -10.51 2.96
N ILE A 265 -3.78 -9.28 3.47
CA ILE A 265 -4.63 -8.80 4.56
C ILE A 265 -6.04 -8.55 4.01
N ARG A 266 -7.04 -9.22 4.59
CA ARG A 266 -8.45 -9.03 4.20
C ARG A 266 -8.86 -7.56 4.41
N GLY A 267 -9.52 -7.01 3.40
CA GLY A 267 -9.97 -5.60 3.39
C GLY A 267 -8.97 -4.63 2.77
N VAL A 268 -7.68 -4.99 2.64
CA VAL A 268 -6.68 -4.15 1.95
C VAL A 268 -6.96 -4.12 0.46
N GLY A 269 -7.59 -3.03 0.00
CA GLY A 269 -7.90 -2.81 -1.42
C GLY A 269 -6.85 -1.95 -2.15
N ILE A 270 -6.01 -1.24 -1.40
CA ILE A 270 -4.99 -0.31 -1.91
C ILE A 270 -3.73 -0.49 -1.06
N ILE A 271 -2.55 -0.45 -1.68
CA ILE A 271 -1.28 -0.31 -0.95
C ILE A 271 -0.62 1.00 -1.38
N GLN A 272 -0.07 1.74 -0.42
CA GLN A 272 0.63 3.01 -0.63
C GLN A 272 2.06 2.98 -0.09
N LEU A 273 2.89 3.90 -0.59
CA LEU A 273 4.19 4.25 -0.03
C LEU A 273 4.03 5.48 0.87
N GLY A 274 4.68 5.47 2.03
CA GLY A 274 4.30 6.37 3.12
C GLY A 274 3.09 5.84 3.90
N SER A 275 2.51 6.67 4.75
CA SER A 275 1.43 6.26 5.67
C SER A 275 0.46 7.41 5.95
N THR A 276 -0.84 7.09 6.06
CA THR A 276 -1.88 8.08 6.35
C THR A 276 -1.73 8.59 7.79
N PHE A 277 -1.84 7.67 8.75
CA PHE A 277 -1.66 7.82 10.20
C PHE A 277 -1.33 6.45 10.83
N PRO A 278 -0.42 6.34 11.83
CA PRO A 278 0.53 7.37 12.23
C PRO A 278 1.45 7.72 11.05
N ARG A 279 1.76 9.00 10.89
CA ARG A 279 2.50 9.49 9.72
C ARG A 279 3.96 9.68 10.08
N LEU A 280 4.75 8.63 9.86
CA LEU A 280 6.20 8.75 9.82
C LEU A 280 6.57 9.59 8.59
N LEU A 281 6.36 9.04 7.40
CA LEU A 281 6.56 9.73 6.14
C LEU A 281 5.24 9.78 5.37
N TYR A 282 4.93 10.92 4.75
CA TYR A 282 3.74 11.05 3.88
C TYR A 282 3.89 10.18 2.62
N GLY A 283 5.10 10.09 2.10
CA GLY A 283 5.50 9.31 0.93
C GLY A 283 7.02 9.17 0.90
N LEU A 284 7.60 8.93 -0.29
CA LEU A 284 9.05 8.83 -0.45
C LEU A 284 9.74 10.21 -0.27
N PRO A 285 10.76 10.34 0.61
CA PRO A 285 11.55 11.57 0.71
C PRO A 285 12.39 11.81 -0.56
N VAL A 286 12.33 13.04 -1.09
CA VAL A 286 13.08 13.48 -2.28
C VAL A 286 14.06 14.58 -1.84
N PRO A 287 15.34 14.58 -2.26
CA PRO A 287 15.97 13.70 -3.25
C PRO A 287 16.58 12.41 -2.67
N GLU A 288 16.28 12.08 -1.40
CA GLU A 288 16.94 10.95 -0.73
C GLU A 288 16.59 9.56 -1.28
N THR A 289 15.49 9.44 -2.01
CA THR A 289 14.97 8.17 -2.52
C THR A 289 15.20 8.02 -4.02
N ASP A 290 15.75 6.87 -4.41
CA ASP A 290 15.73 6.36 -5.79
C ASP A 290 14.29 5.95 -6.14
N THR A 291 13.58 6.81 -6.89
CA THR A 291 12.20 6.55 -7.33
C THR A 291 12.15 5.48 -8.43
N GLU A 292 13.17 5.40 -9.28
CA GLU A 292 13.28 4.42 -10.37
C GLU A 292 13.28 2.98 -9.82
N TRP A 293 13.87 2.79 -8.63
CA TRP A 293 13.79 1.54 -7.88
C TRP A 293 12.36 1.10 -7.58
N PHE A 294 11.46 2.02 -7.24
CA PHE A 294 10.05 1.72 -7.00
C PHE A 294 9.27 1.55 -8.32
N GLU A 295 9.54 2.37 -9.33
CA GLU A 295 8.94 2.23 -10.67
C GLU A 295 9.23 0.86 -11.28
N LYS A 296 10.47 0.37 -11.18
CA LYS A 296 10.90 -0.99 -11.57
C LYS A 296 10.19 -2.12 -10.82
N ARG A 297 9.37 -1.80 -9.81
CA ARG A 297 8.53 -2.74 -9.02
C ARG A 297 7.03 -2.51 -9.20
N GLY A 298 6.64 -1.72 -10.21
CA GLY A 298 5.25 -1.48 -10.58
C GLY A 298 4.57 -0.36 -9.80
N TRP A 299 5.31 0.44 -9.03
CA TRP A 299 4.75 1.65 -8.42
C TRP A 299 4.58 2.74 -9.48
N ASN A 300 3.37 3.28 -9.61
CA ASN A 300 3.11 4.38 -10.52
C ASN A 300 3.53 5.72 -9.89
N MET A 301 4.62 6.32 -10.39
CA MET A 301 5.16 7.60 -9.90
C MET A 301 4.81 8.80 -10.80
N LYS A 302 3.83 8.65 -11.69
CA LYS A 302 3.41 9.69 -12.65
C LYS A 302 2.62 10.81 -11.97
N GLU A 303 3.34 11.88 -11.59
CA GLU A 303 2.85 13.04 -10.81
C GLU A 303 1.52 13.67 -11.27
N SER A 304 1.15 13.51 -12.55
CA SER A 304 -0.06 14.08 -13.15
C SER A 304 -1.37 13.62 -12.48
N THR A 305 -1.37 12.46 -11.82
CA THR A 305 -2.57 11.86 -11.21
C THR A 305 -2.37 11.76 -9.69
N PRO A 306 -3.31 12.23 -8.86
CA PRO A 306 -3.18 12.08 -7.40
C PRO A 306 -3.02 10.61 -7.00
N GLY A 307 -2.27 10.35 -5.93
CA GLY A 307 -1.94 8.98 -5.49
C GLY A 307 -0.87 8.25 -6.33
N ASN A 308 -0.41 8.82 -7.45
CA ASN A 308 0.56 8.19 -8.35
C ASN A 308 1.90 8.95 -8.29
N GLY A 309 2.55 8.96 -7.12
CA GLY A 309 3.81 9.69 -6.90
C GLY A 309 3.71 11.23 -6.98
N ARG A 310 2.51 11.80 -7.13
CA ARG A 310 2.29 13.24 -7.07
C ARG A 310 2.92 13.82 -5.81
N ARG A 311 3.68 14.88 -6.02
CA ARG A 311 4.42 15.55 -4.95
C ARG A 311 3.53 16.23 -3.90
N VAL A 312 3.97 16.06 -2.67
CA VAL A 312 3.42 16.64 -1.44
C VAL A 312 4.55 17.35 -0.68
N LEU A 313 4.23 18.42 0.02
CA LEU A 313 5.15 19.26 0.80
C LEU A 313 4.65 19.46 2.23
N ASP A 314 5.56 19.38 3.18
CA ASP A 314 5.35 19.82 4.56
C ASP A 314 5.90 21.24 4.72
N TRP A 315 5.15 22.14 5.37
CA TRP A 315 5.52 23.54 5.55
C TRP A 315 5.77 23.86 7.01
N LEU A 316 6.72 24.77 7.27
CA LEU A 316 6.95 25.35 8.59
C LEU A 316 6.84 26.87 8.48
N LEU A 317 5.79 27.44 9.07
CA LEU A 317 5.56 28.88 9.10
C LEU A 317 5.83 29.41 10.51
N ARG A 318 6.63 30.47 10.63
CA ARG A 318 6.85 31.18 11.90
C ARG A 318 6.00 32.43 11.92
N PHE A 319 5.25 32.67 12.99
CA PHE A 319 4.32 33.80 13.05
C PHE A 319 5.05 35.15 13.09
N ALA A 320 6.26 35.19 13.66
CA ALA A 320 7.10 36.40 13.66
C ALA A 320 7.59 36.82 12.26
N ASP A 321 7.69 35.89 11.31
CA ASP A 321 8.17 36.17 9.95
C ASP A 321 7.04 36.69 9.04
N HIS A 322 5.77 36.55 9.46
CA HIS A 322 4.57 36.73 8.64
C HIS A 322 3.48 37.52 9.40
N PRO A 323 3.40 38.85 9.23
CA PRO A 323 2.32 39.63 9.82
C PRO A 323 0.97 39.17 9.26
N VAL A 324 -0.04 39.07 10.13
CA VAL A 324 -1.39 38.65 9.74
C VAL A 324 -1.95 39.64 8.71
N PRO A 325 -2.30 39.19 7.49
CA PRO A 325 -2.85 40.08 6.48
C PRO A 325 -4.27 40.49 6.87
N ASP A 326 -4.58 41.78 6.77
CA ASP A 326 -5.95 42.28 6.89
C ASP A 326 -6.76 41.85 5.65
N LEU A 327 -7.73 40.97 5.87
CA LEU A 327 -8.54 40.34 4.84
C LEU A 327 -10.02 40.45 5.21
N ALA A 328 -10.72 41.42 4.63
CA ALA A 328 -12.18 41.60 4.78
C ALA A 328 -12.93 40.25 4.70
N SER A 329 -13.93 40.01 5.56
CA SER A 329 -14.46 38.65 5.82
C SER A 329 -14.91 37.85 4.60
N ALA A 330 -15.35 38.53 3.53
CA ALA A 330 -15.87 37.91 2.31
C ALA A 330 -17.07 36.96 2.57
N GLY A 331 -17.82 37.17 3.65
CA GLY A 331 -18.90 36.28 4.09
C GLY A 331 -18.44 35.00 4.79
N LEU A 332 -17.13 34.80 4.94
CA LEU A 332 -16.54 33.65 5.60
C LEU A 332 -16.30 33.92 7.09
N THR A 333 -16.63 32.94 7.93
CA THR A 333 -16.37 32.94 9.38
C THR A 333 -15.58 31.69 9.74
N PHE A 334 -14.54 31.83 10.56
CA PHE A 334 -13.74 30.71 11.05
C PHE A 334 -13.78 30.69 12.58
N ARG A 335 -14.00 29.51 13.16
CA ARG A 335 -14.12 29.34 14.62
C ARG A 335 -13.73 27.92 15.04
N PRO A 336 -13.48 27.66 16.33
CA PRO A 336 -13.46 26.30 16.87
C PRO A 336 -14.76 25.55 16.57
N CYS A 337 -14.62 24.25 16.31
CA CYS A 337 -15.72 23.31 16.12
C CYS A 337 -16.54 23.16 17.41
N GLN A 338 -17.85 23.02 17.28
CA GLN A 338 -18.79 22.80 18.37
C GLN A 338 -19.47 21.44 18.19
N THR A 339 -20.07 20.91 19.26
CA THR A 339 -20.81 19.64 19.21
C THR A 339 -21.92 19.63 18.15
N ALA A 340 -22.54 20.78 17.88
CA ALA A 340 -23.55 20.93 16.83
C ALA A 340 -23.01 20.79 15.40
N ASP A 341 -21.70 20.98 15.19
CA ASP A 341 -21.05 20.81 13.88
C ASP A 341 -20.67 19.35 13.59
N TYR A 342 -20.70 18.45 14.60
CA TYR A 342 -20.18 17.08 14.53
C TYR A 342 -20.60 16.36 13.26
N GLN A 343 -21.92 16.29 13.02
CA GLN A 343 -22.45 15.55 11.89
C GLN A 343 -22.01 16.17 10.55
N LYS A 344 -22.05 17.50 10.43
CA LYS A 344 -21.61 18.23 9.23
C LYS A 344 -20.12 18.00 8.93
N VAL A 345 -19.26 18.03 9.95
CA VAL A 345 -17.80 17.83 9.80
C VAL A 345 -17.49 16.40 9.39
N VAL A 346 -18.10 15.41 10.05
CA VAL A 346 -17.89 13.99 9.76
C VAL A 346 -18.41 13.61 8.37
N GLU A 347 -19.59 14.10 7.98
CA GLU A 347 -20.16 13.90 6.63
C GLU A 347 -19.28 14.56 5.54
N MET A 348 -18.83 15.79 5.76
CA MET A 348 -17.92 16.49 4.83
C MET A 348 -16.59 15.74 4.70
N ALA A 349 -15.97 15.35 5.82
CA ALA A 349 -14.73 14.59 5.82
C ALA A 349 -14.89 13.26 5.07
N ASN A 350 -15.98 12.51 5.28
CA ASN A 350 -16.25 11.26 4.57
C ASN A 350 -16.44 11.49 3.07
N LYS A 351 -17.26 12.47 2.67
CA LYS A 351 -17.54 12.81 1.25
C LYS A 351 -16.28 13.23 0.50
N GLU A 352 -15.49 14.14 1.06
CA GLU A 352 -14.26 14.62 0.40
C GLU A 352 -13.13 13.58 0.44
N SER A 353 -13.06 12.74 1.48
CA SER A 353 -12.16 11.56 1.50
C SER A 353 -12.50 10.62 0.34
N GLN A 354 -13.78 10.27 0.16
CA GLN A 354 -14.22 9.38 -0.92
C GLN A 354 -13.88 9.91 -2.32
N LYS A 355 -14.06 11.22 -2.57
CA LYS A 355 -13.60 11.89 -3.80
C LYS A 355 -12.09 11.79 -4.00
N ARG A 356 -11.30 12.10 -2.95
CA ARG A 356 -9.83 12.16 -3.00
C ARG A 356 -9.19 10.79 -2.71
N TYR A 357 -9.59 9.76 -3.46
CA TYR A 357 -9.03 8.39 -3.44
C TYR A 357 -9.12 7.66 -2.08
N ARG A 358 -10.06 8.05 -1.21
CA ARG A 358 -10.30 7.50 0.13
C ARG A 358 -9.12 7.66 1.09
N PHE A 359 -8.49 8.84 1.06
CA PHE A 359 -7.54 9.25 2.09
C PHE A 359 -8.21 9.18 3.47
N GLY A 360 -7.60 8.49 4.44
CA GLY A 360 -8.19 8.20 5.76
C GLY A 360 -8.28 9.39 6.72
N TRP A 361 -8.86 10.51 6.29
CA TRP A 361 -9.12 11.68 7.16
C TRP A 361 -10.31 11.46 8.09
N TYR A 362 -11.30 10.67 7.68
CA TYR A 362 -12.46 10.30 8.50
C TYR A 362 -12.03 9.84 9.90
N ASP A 363 -11.05 8.93 9.97
CA ASP A 363 -10.51 8.37 11.20
C ASP A 363 -9.99 9.44 12.18
N GLN A 364 -9.31 10.48 11.71
CA GLN A 364 -8.81 11.55 12.58
C GLN A 364 -9.91 12.50 13.02
N TYR A 365 -10.83 12.85 12.13
CA TYR A 365 -11.97 13.67 12.49
C TYR A 365 -12.82 12.97 13.55
N ALA A 366 -13.17 11.69 13.36
CA ALA A 366 -13.90 10.89 14.35
C ALA A 366 -13.13 10.83 15.68
N LYS A 367 -11.86 10.38 15.69
CA LYS A 367 -11.05 10.27 16.92
C LYS A 367 -10.88 11.60 17.65
N THR A 368 -10.80 12.73 16.94
CA THR A 368 -10.66 14.05 17.57
C THR A 368 -12.00 14.54 18.14
N MET A 369 -13.10 14.33 17.43
CA MET A 369 -14.45 14.69 17.89
C MET A 369 -14.95 13.83 19.06
N ASP A 370 -14.55 12.56 19.13
CA ASP A 370 -14.89 11.62 20.22
C ASP A 370 -14.09 11.86 21.53
N THR A 371 -13.32 12.96 21.60
CA THR A 371 -12.47 13.31 22.73
C THR A 371 -12.67 14.77 23.17
N CYS A 372 -11.99 15.19 24.23
CA CYS A 372 -11.97 16.58 24.68
C CYS A 372 -11.32 17.57 23.68
N TYR A 373 -10.71 17.08 22.59
CA TYR A 373 -10.00 17.89 21.60
C TYR A 373 -10.89 18.42 20.45
N VAL A 374 -12.22 18.35 20.55
CA VAL A 374 -13.15 18.95 19.56
C VAL A 374 -12.81 20.41 19.24
N ASN A 375 -12.41 21.20 20.25
CA ASN A 375 -12.04 22.61 20.11
C ASN A 375 -10.67 22.84 19.43
N ASP A 376 -9.94 21.79 19.08
CA ASP A 376 -8.72 21.87 18.28
C ASP A 376 -9.03 21.81 16.76
N ILE A 377 -10.26 21.44 16.40
CA ILE A 377 -10.75 21.52 15.03
C ILE A 377 -11.23 22.96 14.73
N VAL A 378 -10.70 23.57 13.68
CA VAL A 378 -11.16 24.87 13.16
C VAL A 378 -12.11 24.60 12.00
N VAL A 379 -13.33 25.14 12.07
CA VAL A 379 -14.34 25.07 11.01
C VAL A 379 -14.46 26.40 10.28
N GLY A 380 -14.61 26.33 8.96
CA GLY A 380 -14.87 27.46 8.07
C GLY A 380 -16.30 27.42 7.54
N LEU A 381 -17.03 28.52 7.72
CA LEU A 381 -18.44 28.68 7.40
C LEU A 381 -18.64 29.81 6.39
N GLU A 382 -19.50 29.59 5.41
CA GLU A 382 -20.02 30.63 4.51
C GLU A 382 -21.51 30.81 4.83
N GLY A 383 -21.82 31.85 5.63
CA GLY A 383 -23.08 31.89 6.37
C GLY A 383 -23.20 30.68 7.32
N GLU A 384 -24.23 29.85 7.12
CA GLU A 384 -24.46 28.61 7.89
C GLU A 384 -23.91 27.34 7.20
N ASN A 385 -23.38 27.47 5.98
CA ASN A 385 -22.82 26.35 5.20
C ASN A 385 -21.40 26.05 5.66
N LEU A 386 -21.14 24.83 6.12
CA LEU A 386 -19.78 24.36 6.41
C LEU A 386 -19.04 24.16 5.07
N VAL A 387 -18.01 24.97 4.81
CA VAL A 387 -17.21 24.93 3.57
C VAL A 387 -15.82 24.34 3.77
N ALA A 388 -15.29 24.37 5.01
CA ALA A 388 -13.98 23.80 5.32
C ALA A 388 -13.82 23.37 6.79
N ALA A 389 -12.84 22.52 7.05
CA ALA A 389 -12.33 22.18 8.38
C ALA A 389 -10.83 21.85 8.34
N ALA A 390 -10.12 22.07 9.44
CA ALA A 390 -8.76 21.58 9.66
C ALA A 390 -8.55 21.23 11.14
N ILE A 391 -7.64 20.30 11.43
CA ILE A 391 -7.31 19.91 12.81
C ILE A 391 -6.00 20.60 13.20
N THR A 392 -6.06 21.55 14.14
CA THR A 392 -4.86 22.05 14.82
C THR A 392 -4.44 21.04 15.89
N TYR A 393 -3.16 20.99 16.25
CA TYR A 393 -2.68 20.12 17.34
C TYR A 393 -1.40 20.66 17.96
N PHE A 394 -1.13 20.25 19.20
CA PHE A 394 -0.05 20.80 20.02
C PHE A 394 0.95 19.69 20.40
N PRO A 395 2.26 19.98 20.46
CA PRO A 395 3.25 19.04 20.97
C PRO A 395 2.87 18.51 22.36
N ASN A 396 2.97 17.20 22.54
CA ASN A 396 2.87 16.52 23.84
C ASN A 396 1.56 16.76 24.64
N ASN A 397 0.51 17.34 24.04
CA ASN A 397 -0.75 17.60 24.74
C ASN A 397 -1.67 16.38 24.88
N GLY A 398 -1.39 15.27 24.18
CA GLY A 398 -2.22 14.07 24.15
C GLY A 398 -3.30 14.04 23.06
N SER A 399 -3.34 15.02 22.15
CA SER A 399 -4.26 15.03 21.00
C SER A 399 -4.02 13.86 20.03
N PRO A 400 -5.06 13.32 19.36
CA PRO A 400 -4.91 12.23 18.39
C PRO A 400 -3.91 12.55 17.26
N CYS A 401 -4.00 13.74 16.66
CA CYS A 401 -3.07 14.16 15.61
C CYS A 401 -1.63 14.33 16.15
N GLY A 402 -1.44 14.86 17.35
CA GLY A 402 -0.11 14.94 18.00
C GLY A 402 0.47 13.56 18.33
N ALA A 403 -0.37 12.58 18.67
CA ALA A 403 0.03 11.20 18.86
C ALA A 403 0.41 10.49 17.55
N ASP A 404 -0.03 10.99 16.39
CA ASP A 404 0.18 10.36 15.08
C ASP A 404 1.23 11.05 14.20
N ILE A 405 1.46 12.37 14.36
CA ILE A 405 2.44 13.13 13.60
C ILE A 405 3.53 13.66 14.55
N PRO A 406 4.77 13.14 14.49
CA PRO A 406 5.82 13.49 15.45
C PRO A 406 6.54 14.81 15.13
N TRP A 407 6.37 15.35 13.92
CA TRP A 407 7.23 16.40 13.37
C TRP A 407 7.19 17.75 14.10
N PRO A 408 6.03 18.32 14.50
CA PRO A 408 6.01 19.60 15.20
C PRO A 408 6.81 19.55 16.52
N ALA A 409 6.56 18.51 17.32
CA ALA A 409 7.26 18.28 18.59
C ALA A 409 8.77 18.04 18.42
N SER A 410 9.19 17.48 17.28
CA SER A 410 10.59 17.20 16.94
C SER A 410 11.32 18.44 16.42
N ILE A 411 10.61 19.38 15.78
CA ILE A 411 11.16 20.69 15.36
C ILE A 411 11.32 21.62 16.57
N GLY A 412 10.34 21.61 17.50
CA GLY A 412 10.46 22.32 18.77
C GLY A 412 9.13 22.47 19.50
N GLN A 413 9.18 22.58 20.83
CA GLN A 413 7.98 22.62 21.69
C GLN A 413 7.06 23.84 21.45
N GLY A 414 7.56 24.90 20.81
CA GLY A 414 6.75 26.06 20.41
C GLY A 414 6.13 25.97 19.01
N ILE A 415 6.20 24.82 18.32
CA ILE A 415 5.63 24.62 16.99
C ILE A 415 4.36 23.79 17.08
N GLY A 416 3.22 24.40 16.77
CA GLY A 416 1.94 23.69 16.61
C GLY A 416 1.88 22.95 15.28
N GLY A 417 0.90 22.08 15.11
CA GLY A 417 0.61 21.38 13.86
C GLY A 417 -0.76 21.73 13.27
N VAL A 418 -0.90 21.60 11.96
CA VAL A 418 -2.18 21.69 11.23
C VAL A 418 -2.27 20.54 10.22
N SER A 419 -3.24 19.64 10.41
CA SER A 419 -3.47 18.46 9.57
C SER A 419 -4.90 18.41 9.04
N CYS A 420 -5.19 17.39 8.22
CA CYS A 420 -6.53 17.03 7.77
C CYS A 420 -7.32 18.17 7.10
N ILE A 421 -6.63 19.09 6.41
CA ILE A 421 -7.24 20.24 5.73
C ILE A 421 -8.26 19.76 4.70
N CYS A 422 -9.53 19.89 5.07
CA CYS A 422 -10.69 19.48 4.30
C CYS A 422 -11.42 20.73 3.82
N ILE A 423 -11.57 20.87 2.52
CA ILE A 423 -12.29 21.97 1.87
C ILE A 423 -13.16 21.30 0.83
N LYS A 424 -14.43 21.71 0.76
CA LYS A 424 -15.36 21.20 -0.25
C LYS A 424 -14.89 21.63 -1.64
N ASP A 425 -14.27 20.71 -2.38
CA ASP A 425 -13.89 20.96 -3.77
C ASP A 425 -15.15 20.93 -4.66
N GLU A 426 -15.27 21.92 -5.54
CA GLU A 426 -16.27 21.98 -6.62
C GLU A 426 -17.74 21.91 -6.13
N ASP A 427 -18.00 22.35 -4.89
CA ASP A 427 -19.37 22.48 -4.39
C ASP A 427 -20.03 23.72 -5.04
N PRO A 428 -21.15 23.57 -5.79
CA PRO A 428 -21.83 24.69 -6.43
C PRO A 428 -22.43 25.69 -5.43
N ASP A 429 -22.61 25.28 -4.17
CA ASP A 429 -23.11 26.14 -3.09
C ASP A 429 -21.99 26.94 -2.39
N MET A 430 -20.72 26.81 -2.83
CA MET A 430 -19.59 27.59 -2.33
C MET A 430 -19.31 28.80 -3.24
N VAL A 431 -19.55 30.01 -2.71
CA VAL A 431 -19.41 31.28 -3.44
C VAL A 431 -17.94 31.72 -3.50
N ASN A 432 -17.20 31.57 -2.39
CA ASN A 432 -15.78 31.87 -2.34
C ASN A 432 -14.92 30.84 -3.08
N ARG A 433 -13.84 31.29 -3.73
CA ARG A 433 -12.86 30.38 -4.34
C ARG A 433 -12.14 29.55 -3.27
N ARG A 434 -11.88 28.27 -3.57
CA ARG A 434 -11.10 27.32 -2.77
C ARG A 434 -9.87 27.94 -2.11
N ASP A 435 -9.06 28.68 -2.88
CA ASP A 435 -7.81 29.29 -2.39
C ASP A 435 -8.07 30.40 -1.35
N SER A 436 -9.17 31.16 -1.47
CA SER A 436 -9.59 32.16 -0.47
C SER A 436 -9.97 31.47 0.85
N VAL A 437 -10.77 30.40 0.77
CA VAL A 437 -11.18 29.59 1.93
C VAL A 437 -9.97 28.95 2.61
N ALA A 438 -9.07 28.34 1.82
CA ALA A 438 -7.84 27.72 2.30
C ALA A 438 -6.91 28.71 3.02
N THR A 439 -6.68 29.89 2.41
CA THR A 439 -5.84 30.95 2.99
C THR A 439 -6.35 31.38 4.35
N ARG A 440 -7.67 31.61 4.47
CA ARG A 440 -8.30 32.09 5.71
C ARG A 440 -8.41 31.00 6.78
N LEU A 441 -8.64 29.76 6.38
CA LEU A 441 -8.60 28.61 7.30
C LEU A 441 -7.22 28.50 7.95
N LEU A 442 -6.15 28.58 7.16
CA LEU A 442 -4.76 28.53 7.65
C LEU A 442 -4.42 29.72 8.56
N LEU A 443 -4.92 30.92 8.27
CA LEU A 443 -4.78 32.07 9.16
C LEU A 443 -5.53 31.86 10.49
N ALA A 444 -6.74 31.32 10.47
CA ALA A 444 -7.51 31.01 11.68
C ALA A 444 -6.85 29.88 12.50
N CYS A 445 -6.26 28.86 11.85
CA CYS A 445 -5.42 27.87 12.51
C CYS A 445 -4.18 28.51 13.15
N GLY A 446 -3.48 29.39 12.43
CA GLY A 446 -2.33 30.13 12.95
C GLY A 446 -2.68 30.99 14.16
N GLN A 447 -3.81 31.70 14.11
CA GLN A 447 -4.34 32.45 15.26
C GLN A 447 -4.65 31.53 16.45
N THR A 448 -5.38 30.42 16.23
CA THR A 448 -5.71 29.44 17.27
C THR A 448 -4.46 28.87 17.96
N LEU A 449 -3.41 28.59 17.19
CA LEU A 449 -2.13 28.11 17.71
C LEU A 449 -1.38 29.22 18.47
N SER A 450 -1.38 30.46 17.95
CA SER A 450 -0.70 31.63 18.54
C SER A 450 -1.34 32.06 19.87
N GLU A 451 -2.67 32.10 19.95
CA GLU A 451 -3.42 32.39 21.19
C GLU A 451 -3.14 31.38 22.31
N ARG A 452 -2.75 30.15 21.96
CA ARG A 452 -2.33 29.10 22.90
C ARG A 452 -0.80 28.98 23.02
N GLY A 453 -0.06 30.02 22.63
CA GLY A 453 1.36 30.19 22.93
C GLY A 453 2.35 29.56 21.94
N MET A 454 1.90 29.07 20.77
CA MET A 454 2.82 28.60 19.73
C MET A 454 3.45 29.79 18.98
N VAL A 455 4.71 29.65 18.56
CA VAL A 455 5.46 30.66 17.79
C VAL A 455 5.49 30.37 16.28
N GLY A 456 4.92 29.24 15.87
CA GLY A 456 4.77 28.84 14.48
C GLY A 456 3.90 27.60 14.32
N MET A 457 3.60 27.26 13.07
CA MET A 457 2.82 26.09 12.70
C MET A 457 3.51 25.25 11.64
N PHE A 458 3.39 23.93 11.78
CA PHE A 458 3.79 22.93 10.81
C PHE A 458 2.54 22.42 10.09
N VAL A 459 2.47 22.60 8.78
CA VAL A 459 1.35 22.15 7.94
C VAL A 459 1.78 20.90 7.20
N ASP A 460 1.22 19.75 7.57
CA ASP A 460 1.57 18.48 6.95
C ASP A 460 0.78 18.23 5.66
N GLY A 461 1.44 17.62 4.68
CA GLY A 461 0.73 16.96 3.58
C GLY A 461 0.11 17.86 2.51
N SER A 462 0.54 19.11 2.36
CA SER A 462 0.02 20.05 1.36
C SER A 462 0.45 19.69 -0.07
N ARG A 463 -0.32 20.08 -1.09
CA ARG A 463 0.09 19.83 -2.49
C ARG A 463 1.13 20.85 -2.95
N SER A 464 2.08 20.42 -3.78
CA SER A 464 3.13 21.32 -4.29
C SER A 464 2.63 22.45 -5.21
N ASP A 465 1.42 22.32 -5.77
CA ASP A 465 0.76 23.33 -6.61
C ASP A 465 -0.20 24.26 -5.85
N GLU A 466 -0.33 24.10 -4.53
CA GLU A 466 -1.17 24.98 -3.71
C GLU A 466 -0.46 26.31 -3.41
N ASN A 467 -0.68 27.30 -4.29
CA ASN A 467 -0.17 28.68 -4.17
C ASN A 467 -0.55 29.37 -2.85
N VAL A 468 -1.57 28.87 -2.16
CA VAL A 468 -2.08 29.36 -0.86
C VAL A 468 -1.02 29.45 0.23
N LEU A 469 -0.09 28.49 0.31
CA LEU A 469 0.97 28.52 1.31
C LEU A 469 2.14 29.42 0.89
N GLN A 470 2.34 29.60 -0.42
CA GLN A 470 3.34 30.52 -0.97
C GLN A 470 2.95 31.99 -0.75
N SER A 471 1.65 32.33 -0.78
CA SER A 471 1.16 33.67 -0.46
C SER A 471 1.21 33.99 1.04
N LEU A 472 1.18 32.97 1.90
CA LEU A 472 1.29 33.10 3.36
C LEU A 472 2.72 33.11 3.89
N GLY A 473 3.73 32.65 3.13
CA GLY A 473 5.12 32.71 3.57
C GLY A 473 6.17 32.26 2.54
N ARG A 474 7.29 32.97 2.47
CA ARG A 474 8.39 32.72 1.50
C ARG A 474 9.39 31.61 1.88
N ARG A 475 9.12 30.79 2.90
CA ARG A 475 9.98 29.66 3.30
C ARG A 475 9.19 28.38 3.53
N GLY A 476 8.65 27.83 2.44
CA GLY A 476 8.49 26.38 2.39
C GLY A 476 9.85 25.71 2.51
N LEU A 477 9.91 24.54 3.13
CA LEU A 477 11.04 23.61 2.95
C LEU A 477 10.92 23.01 1.54
N ALA A 478 11.24 23.84 0.55
CA ALA A 478 11.09 23.56 -0.86
C ALA A 478 12.15 22.53 -1.30
N LEU A 479 11.79 21.26 -1.16
CA LEU A 479 12.26 20.25 -2.10
C LEU A 479 11.75 20.70 -3.51
N PRO A 480 12.55 20.65 -4.60
CA PRO A 480 12.12 20.98 -5.98
C PRO A 480 12.04 19.74 -6.92
N CYS A 481 11.11 19.70 -7.90
CA CYS A 481 11.19 18.95 -9.18
C CYS A 481 9.88 19.07 -10.00
N PRO A 482 9.94 19.09 -11.36
CA PRO A 482 8.75 18.95 -12.23
C PRO A 482 8.90 17.99 -13.47
N PHE A 483 7.87 17.15 -13.76
CA PHE A 483 7.28 16.86 -15.11
C PHE A 483 8.13 16.10 -16.22
N ARG A 484 7.59 15.37 -17.24
CA ARG A 484 6.20 14.93 -17.61
C ARG A 484 6.02 13.47 -18.19
N PRO A 485 5.99 13.09 -19.51
CA PRO A 485 5.11 11.96 -19.95
C PRO A 485 5.73 10.81 -20.81
N GLU A 486 5.06 9.66 -21.06
CA GLU A 486 3.61 9.35 -21.04
C GLU A 486 3.15 8.01 -20.34
N SER A 487 3.11 6.86 -21.05
CA SER A 487 1.83 6.11 -21.26
C SER A 487 1.71 4.68 -20.66
N SER A 488 0.88 3.81 -21.25
CA SER A 488 -0.24 3.14 -20.57
C SER A 488 -0.69 1.82 -21.29
N PRO A 489 -1.79 1.10 -20.92
CA PRO A 489 -2.18 0.50 -19.61
C PRO A 489 -2.77 -0.97 -19.74
N LEU A 490 -3.56 -1.43 -18.73
CA LEU A 490 -4.43 -2.66 -18.61
C LEU A 490 -3.76 -3.92 -17.97
N GLU A 491 -4.41 -4.84 -17.22
CA GLU A 491 -5.84 -5.06 -16.86
C GLU A 491 -6.03 -5.82 -15.48
N LEU A 492 -7.29 -6.11 -15.05
CA LEU A 492 -7.67 -6.74 -13.76
C LEU A 492 -7.81 -8.29 -13.78
N SER A 493 -7.75 -8.95 -12.60
CA SER A 493 -8.44 -10.25 -12.35
C SER A 493 -8.76 -10.52 -10.86
N TYR A 494 -9.56 -11.56 -10.56
CA TYR A 494 -10.39 -11.73 -9.35
C TYR A 494 -10.32 -13.17 -8.77
N TYR A 495 -10.11 -13.34 -7.45
CA TYR A 495 -10.10 -14.66 -6.75
C TYR A 495 -10.38 -14.53 -5.21
N PRO A 496 -10.67 -15.61 -4.44
CA PRO A 496 -11.72 -15.58 -3.41
C PRO A 496 -11.24 -15.56 -1.95
N SER A 497 -12.16 -15.23 -1.03
CA SER A 497 -11.92 -15.04 0.41
C SER A 497 -11.96 -16.34 1.26
N VAL A 498 -11.31 -16.32 2.43
CA VAL A 498 -11.23 -17.43 3.41
C VAL A 498 -11.97 -17.05 4.70
N MET A 499 -12.64 -18.00 5.39
CA MET A 499 -13.75 -17.71 6.32
C MET A 499 -13.82 -18.68 7.53
N CYS A 500 -14.35 -18.27 8.70
CA CYS A 500 -14.49 -19.11 9.92
C CYS A 500 -15.96 -19.25 10.40
N TYR A 501 -16.32 -20.31 11.14
CA TYR A 501 -17.72 -20.69 11.39
C TYR A 501 -18.20 -20.56 12.85
N PHE A 502 -19.40 -20.00 13.02
CA PHE A 502 -20.08 -19.69 14.30
C PHE A 502 -21.56 -20.09 14.22
N ASP A 503 -22.18 -20.47 15.35
CA ASP A 503 -23.64 -20.56 15.44
C ASP A 503 -24.30 -19.21 15.14
N GLN A 504 -25.57 -19.25 14.73
CA GLN A 504 -26.48 -18.12 14.70
C GLN A 504 -27.71 -18.45 15.56
N THR A 505 -28.15 -17.53 16.41
CA THR A 505 -29.48 -17.60 17.04
C THR A 505 -30.41 -16.66 16.28
N ARG A 506 -31.58 -17.14 15.86
CA ARG A 506 -32.61 -16.36 15.16
C ARG A 506 -33.96 -16.53 15.84
N TRP A 507 -34.62 -15.44 16.20
CA TRP A 507 -35.92 -15.43 16.88
C TRP A 507 -37.09 -15.42 15.89
N ALA A 508 -38.30 -15.69 16.37
CA ALA A 508 -39.52 -15.71 15.55
C ALA A 508 -39.81 -14.36 14.88
N CYS A 509 -39.38 -13.24 15.50
CA CYS A 509 -39.45 -11.89 14.93
C CYS A 509 -38.41 -11.62 13.82
N GLY A 510 -37.58 -12.60 13.45
CA GLY A 510 -36.53 -12.50 12.43
C GLY A 510 -35.21 -11.91 12.92
N TYR A 511 -35.20 -11.20 14.06
CA TYR A 511 -33.98 -10.74 14.73
C TYR A 511 -33.00 -11.90 14.96
N TRP A 512 -31.71 -11.62 14.95
CA TRP A 512 -30.68 -12.65 15.10
C TRP A 512 -29.41 -12.12 15.78
N ARG A 513 -28.56 -13.05 16.26
CA ARG A 513 -27.20 -12.77 16.73
C ARG A 513 -26.26 -13.91 16.41
N TRP A 514 -24.96 -13.62 16.38
CA TRP A 514 -23.93 -14.64 16.45
C TRP A 514 -23.99 -15.39 17.80
N GLY A 515 -23.93 -16.71 17.74
CA GLY A 515 -23.82 -17.62 18.86
C GLY A 515 -22.37 -18.04 19.10
N HIS A 516 -22.18 -19.25 19.63
CA HIS A 516 -20.86 -19.78 19.95
C HIS A 516 -20.03 -20.06 18.69
N PHE A 517 -18.72 -19.87 18.79
CA PHE A 517 -17.77 -20.35 17.79
C PHE A 517 -17.83 -21.88 17.68
N ARG A 518 -17.76 -22.40 16.44
CA ARG A 518 -17.87 -23.85 16.18
C ARG A 518 -16.62 -24.43 15.57
N GLN A 519 -16.08 -23.80 14.54
CA GLN A 519 -14.97 -24.38 13.78
C GLN A 519 -14.01 -23.30 13.28
N GLN A 520 -12.73 -23.51 13.58
CA GLN A 520 -11.62 -22.73 13.05
C GLN A 520 -11.38 -23.11 11.58
N CYS A 521 -11.04 -22.13 10.75
CA CYS A 521 -10.72 -22.39 9.36
C CYS A 521 -9.31 -22.99 9.23
N ASN A 522 -9.08 -23.80 8.20
CA ASN A 522 -7.81 -24.52 7.98
C ASN A 522 -6.59 -23.61 7.69
N LYS A 523 -6.72 -22.28 7.77
CA LYS A 523 -5.64 -21.30 7.56
C LYS A 523 -5.30 -20.46 8.81
N GLU A 524 -6.01 -20.65 9.93
CA GLU A 524 -5.75 -19.91 11.17
C GLU A 524 -5.11 -20.84 12.21
N TYR A 525 -3.85 -20.60 12.56
CA TYR A 525 -3.03 -21.53 13.37
C TYR A 525 -2.99 -21.18 14.87
N ARG A 526 -3.44 -19.98 15.26
CA ARG A 526 -3.39 -19.52 16.66
C ARG A 526 -4.68 -19.85 17.41
N MET A 527 -4.55 -20.44 18.60
CA MET A 527 -5.66 -20.53 19.55
C MET A 527 -5.84 -19.17 20.25
N GLY A 528 -7.04 -18.59 20.16
CA GLY A 528 -7.44 -17.38 20.89
C GLY A 528 -7.76 -16.15 20.03
N GLU A 529 -7.30 -16.10 18.78
CA GLU A 529 -7.61 -15.01 17.85
C GLU A 529 -8.84 -15.40 16.99
N THR A 530 -9.95 -14.67 17.09
CA THR A 530 -11.13 -14.90 16.23
C THR A 530 -11.00 -14.14 14.91
N CYS A 531 -11.03 -14.84 13.78
CA CYS A 531 -10.90 -14.19 12.47
C CYS A 531 -12.05 -13.20 12.19
N GLY A 532 -11.74 -12.09 11.50
CA GLY A 532 -12.66 -10.98 11.25
C GLY A 532 -13.83 -11.26 10.27
N LEU A 533 -14.06 -12.52 9.89
CA LEU A 533 -15.21 -12.93 9.07
C LEU A 533 -15.91 -14.12 9.73
N LYS A 534 -17.18 -13.92 10.12
CA LYS A 534 -18.02 -14.94 10.74
C LYS A 534 -19.01 -15.49 9.73
N LEU A 535 -18.98 -16.79 9.49
CA LEU A 535 -19.99 -17.56 8.78
C LEU A 535 -20.92 -18.27 9.75
N VAL A 536 -22.11 -18.59 9.27
CA VAL A 536 -23.06 -19.46 9.98
C VAL A 536 -22.63 -20.91 9.85
N TYR A 537 -22.54 -21.60 10.98
CA TYR A 537 -22.40 -23.06 11.10
C TYR A 537 -23.79 -23.71 11.20
N GLU A 538 -24.57 -23.31 12.20
CA GLU A 538 -25.93 -23.77 12.48
C GLU A 538 -26.80 -22.55 12.85
N THR A 539 -28.00 -22.45 12.29
CA THR A 539 -29.01 -21.46 12.72
C THR A 539 -30.00 -22.11 13.69
N ARG A 540 -29.92 -21.71 14.96
CA ARG A 540 -30.83 -22.11 16.04
C ARG A 540 -32.04 -21.17 16.05
N THR A 541 -33.21 -21.73 15.82
CA THR A 541 -34.48 -20.98 15.78
C THR A 541 -35.16 -20.95 17.14
N GLU A 542 -35.29 -19.76 17.70
CA GLU A 542 -36.04 -19.51 18.94
C GLU A 542 -37.50 -19.18 18.62
N ARG A 543 -38.43 -19.82 19.34
CA ARG A 543 -39.88 -19.66 19.10
C ARG A 543 -40.46 -18.36 19.65
N ASP A 544 -39.77 -17.73 20.60
CA ASP A 544 -40.16 -16.45 21.18
C ASP A 544 -39.67 -15.27 20.32
N VAL A 545 -40.16 -14.07 20.62
CA VAL A 545 -39.63 -12.83 20.06
C VAL A 545 -38.32 -12.44 20.76
N CYS A 546 -37.51 -11.58 20.13
CA CYS A 546 -36.26 -11.16 20.74
C CYS A 546 -36.49 -10.18 21.91
N LYS A 547 -35.48 -10.06 22.78
CA LYS A 547 -35.50 -9.11 23.92
C LYS A 547 -35.82 -7.67 23.48
N LEU A 548 -35.30 -7.24 22.33
CA LEU A 548 -35.53 -5.89 21.78
C LEU A 548 -37.02 -5.67 21.46
N CYS A 549 -37.74 -6.67 20.95
CA CYS A 549 -39.20 -6.63 20.76
C CYS A 549 -39.93 -6.50 22.10
N HIS A 550 -39.61 -7.33 23.10
CA HIS A 550 -40.24 -7.24 24.42
C HIS A 550 -40.02 -5.88 25.10
N ASP A 551 -38.80 -5.33 25.02
CA ASP A 551 -38.48 -4.04 25.63
C ASP A 551 -39.14 -2.88 24.86
N THR A 552 -39.31 -3.01 23.53
CA THR A 552 -40.12 -2.10 22.71
C THR A 552 -41.60 -2.16 23.10
N GLU A 553 -42.17 -3.34 23.30
CA GLU A 553 -43.56 -3.54 23.71
C GLU A 553 -43.83 -3.01 25.13
N LYS A 554 -42.87 -3.13 26.07
CA LYS A 554 -42.95 -2.48 27.39
C LYS A 554 -43.00 -0.96 27.27
N LYS A 555 -42.17 -0.35 26.39
CA LYS A 555 -42.20 1.10 26.13
C LYS A 555 -43.49 1.54 25.44
N GLN A 556 -44.01 0.76 24.49
CA GLN A 556 -45.30 1.02 23.85
C GLN A 556 -46.42 1.05 24.91
N ARG A 557 -46.50 0.05 25.79
CA ARG A 557 -47.47 0.01 26.89
C ARG A 557 -47.35 1.21 27.85
N ARG A 558 -46.14 1.72 28.10
CA ARG A 558 -45.90 2.96 28.86
C ARG A 558 -46.47 4.17 28.11
N TYR A 559 -46.16 4.32 26.82
CA TYR A 559 -46.67 5.39 25.97
C TYR A 559 -48.21 5.39 25.92
N ASP A 560 -48.83 4.23 25.67
CA ASP A 560 -50.29 4.08 25.57
C ASP A 560 -51.00 4.39 26.89
N LYS A 561 -50.33 4.21 28.03
CA LYS A 561 -50.82 4.65 29.34
C LYS A 561 -50.77 6.17 29.46
N MET A 562 -49.62 6.78 29.19
CA MET A 562 -49.42 8.23 29.26
C MET A 562 -50.40 8.97 28.32
N TYR A 563 -50.60 8.46 27.10
CA TYR A 563 -51.58 8.99 26.14
C TYR A 563 -53.01 8.99 26.70
N ARG A 564 -53.44 7.89 27.33
CA ARG A 564 -54.78 7.79 27.97
C ARG A 564 -54.91 8.71 29.19
N ASP A 565 -53.86 8.86 29.99
CA ASP A 565 -53.84 9.78 31.12
C ASP A 565 -53.96 11.24 30.64
N VAL A 566 -53.24 11.64 29.59
CA VAL A 566 -53.35 12.96 28.94
C VAL A 566 -54.76 13.19 28.37
N GLN A 567 -55.32 12.24 27.62
CA GLN A 567 -56.69 12.35 27.09
C GLN A 567 -57.78 12.45 28.18
N ARG A 568 -57.54 11.89 29.37
CA ARG A 568 -58.43 12.07 30.52
C ARG A 568 -58.29 13.48 31.09
N TRP A 569 -57.07 13.93 31.35
CA TRP A 569 -56.80 15.25 31.92
C TRP A 569 -57.24 16.41 31.02
N GLN A 570 -57.13 16.26 29.70
CA GLN A 570 -57.68 17.24 28.73
C GLN A 570 -59.20 17.41 28.85
N ARG A 571 -59.93 16.36 29.23
CA ARG A 571 -61.38 16.41 29.49
C ARG A 571 -61.73 16.93 30.88
N GLU A 572 -60.84 16.76 31.86
CA GLU A 572 -60.97 17.33 33.22
C GLU A 572 -60.67 18.85 33.26
N GLY A 573 -59.96 19.38 32.27
CA GLY A 573 -59.80 20.83 32.03
C GLY A 573 -58.91 21.61 33.01
N ASN A 574 -58.34 20.97 34.04
CA ASN A 574 -57.64 21.65 35.14
C ASN A 574 -56.16 21.28 35.34
N ARG A 575 -55.50 20.63 34.36
CA ARG A 575 -54.11 20.10 34.51
C ARG A 575 -53.11 20.48 33.43
N ASN A 576 -53.22 21.68 32.85
CA ASN A 576 -52.46 22.09 31.66
C ASN A 576 -50.93 21.88 31.77
N ALA A 577 -50.30 22.30 32.87
CA ALA A 577 -48.85 22.10 33.06
C ALA A 577 -48.43 20.61 33.18
N THR A 578 -49.29 19.76 33.77
CA THR A 578 -49.05 18.32 33.84
C THR A 578 -49.20 17.66 32.46
N ILE A 579 -50.20 18.10 31.69
CA ILE A 579 -50.42 17.67 30.30
C ILE A 579 -49.18 18.01 29.45
N GLU A 580 -48.70 19.25 29.51
CA GLU A 580 -47.52 19.71 28.77
C GLU A 580 -46.27 18.86 29.09
N ARG A 581 -45.96 18.65 30.38
CA ARG A 581 -44.82 17.83 30.79
C ARG A 581 -44.96 16.37 30.32
N THR A 582 -46.14 15.76 30.49
CA THR A 582 -46.37 14.37 30.06
C THR A 582 -46.33 14.25 28.53
N CYS A 583 -46.74 15.27 27.76
CA CYS A 583 -46.57 15.30 26.31
C CYS A 583 -45.09 15.32 25.89
N ALA A 584 -44.23 16.08 26.58
CA ALA A 584 -42.78 16.06 26.34
C ALA A 584 -42.16 14.69 26.67
N GLU A 585 -42.50 14.11 27.83
CA GLU A 585 -42.07 12.74 28.21
C GLU A 585 -42.57 11.69 27.19
N MET A 586 -43.77 11.86 26.62
CA MET A 586 -44.30 10.98 25.57
C MET A 586 -43.51 11.07 24.27
N GLN A 587 -43.09 12.27 23.84
CA GLN A 587 -42.23 12.43 22.67
C GLN A 587 -40.87 11.73 22.86
N GLU A 588 -40.29 11.81 24.05
CA GLU A 588 -39.03 11.11 24.36
C GLU A 588 -39.20 9.59 24.30
N VAL A 589 -40.25 9.04 24.93
CA VAL A 589 -40.55 7.60 24.89
C VAL A 589 -40.83 7.13 23.45
N LEU A 590 -41.52 7.94 22.64
CA LEU A 590 -41.79 7.64 21.23
C LEU A 590 -40.49 7.61 20.40
N GLY A 591 -39.58 8.57 20.61
CA GLY A 591 -38.25 8.57 19.97
C GLY A 591 -37.38 7.38 20.38
N GLN A 592 -37.48 6.93 21.64
CA GLN A 592 -36.83 5.69 22.09
C GLN A 592 -37.43 4.44 21.40
N ILE A 593 -38.76 4.37 21.24
CA ILE A 593 -39.44 3.28 20.51
C ILE A 593 -39.00 3.26 19.04
N TYR A 594 -38.88 4.43 18.39
CA TYR A 594 -38.45 4.52 17.00
C TYR A 594 -37.03 3.95 16.81
N ARG A 595 -36.05 4.40 17.59
CA ARG A 595 -34.66 3.91 17.53
C ARG A 595 -34.55 2.40 17.77
N MET A 596 -35.35 1.85 18.70
CA MET A 596 -35.35 0.40 18.97
C MET A 596 -35.97 -0.43 17.84
N ARG A 597 -36.90 0.13 17.06
CA ARG A 597 -37.42 -0.50 15.84
C ARG A 597 -36.43 -0.39 14.69
N GLU A 598 -35.79 0.77 14.52
CA GLU A 598 -34.75 0.98 13.51
C GLU A 598 -33.55 0.05 13.71
N GLU A 599 -33.07 -0.13 14.94
CA GLU A 599 -32.03 -1.13 15.29
C GLU A 599 -32.47 -2.56 14.93
N HIS A 600 -33.73 -2.91 15.21
CA HIS A 600 -34.30 -4.21 14.88
C HIS A 600 -34.35 -4.44 13.35
N ASP A 601 -34.82 -3.45 12.60
CA ASP A 601 -35.03 -3.55 11.16
C ASP A 601 -33.70 -3.53 10.39
N HIS A 602 -32.71 -2.76 10.85
CA HIS A 602 -31.34 -2.82 10.34
C HIS A 602 -30.73 -4.22 10.52
N ARG A 603 -30.98 -4.86 11.67
CA ARG A 603 -30.54 -6.25 11.91
C ARG A 603 -31.26 -7.25 11.02
N LEU A 604 -32.54 -7.08 10.72
CA LEU A 604 -33.26 -7.92 9.75
C LEU A 604 -32.62 -7.85 8.35
N GLN A 605 -32.29 -6.66 7.87
CA GLN A 605 -31.71 -6.45 6.53
C GLN A 605 -30.31 -7.08 6.38
N SER A 606 -29.52 -7.11 7.44
CA SER A 606 -28.16 -7.71 7.44
C SER A 606 -28.11 -9.23 7.18
N LEU A 607 -29.23 -9.95 7.21
CA LEU A 607 -29.30 -11.38 6.82
C LEU A 607 -29.29 -11.60 5.30
N GLY A 608 -29.68 -10.61 4.50
CA GLY A 608 -29.96 -10.77 3.07
C GLY A 608 -28.73 -10.99 2.17
N GLN A 609 -27.51 -10.94 2.72
CA GLN A 609 -26.26 -11.02 1.95
C GLN A 609 -25.53 -12.37 2.04
N VAL A 610 -26.16 -13.41 2.64
CA VAL A 610 -25.57 -14.77 2.74
C VAL A 610 -26.49 -15.85 2.15
N SER A 611 -27.42 -15.45 1.28
CA SER A 611 -28.14 -16.39 0.41
C SER A 611 -27.31 -16.65 -0.85
N LEU A 612 -26.57 -17.76 -0.84
CA LEU A 612 -25.89 -18.28 -2.03
C LEU A 612 -26.91 -18.66 -3.11
N ASN A 613 -26.82 -17.98 -4.25
CA ASN A 613 -27.23 -18.44 -5.59
C ASN A 613 -26.07 -18.09 -6.53
#